data_AF-A0A2B1KLZ9-F1
#
_entry.id   AF-A0A2B1KLZ9-F1
#
_cell.length_a   1.000
_cell.length_b   1.000
_cell.length_c   1.000
_cell.angle_alpha   90.00
_cell.angle_beta   90.00
_cell.angle_gamma   90.00
#
_symmetry.space_group_name_H-M   'P 1'
#
loop_
_entity.id
_entity.type
_entity.pdbx_description
1 polymer ?
#
loop_
_entity_poly.entity_id
_entity_poly.type
_entity_poly.pdbx_seq_one_letter_code
_entity_poly.pdbx_strand_id
1 'polypeptide(L)'
;MSIKDKLNLISKPEDVFETGRDLLVNGHEVVDKLSEYSPYLKVASKWINKRRENKCKKFLQGLGVKVLSREELTFDDLKKLDELLKKNVNSFLVLDILEEATKTSSDNASKMLGIIAGQVMQEEREFDYNDWLLVNGLKNMNDWDLENLKQVYLYFDSYPQEEYVNSACVYFDLPLCECNDTDIDNFDYILESEDFKMFETSLMRINSLQILSTGPTISNVKNPVCFLSNKVGDEIYDLLNFINN
;
A
#
# COMPACT_ATOMS: atom_id res chain seq x y z
N MET A 1 -50.38 14.95 -10.51
CA MET A 1 -49.02 15.35 -10.93
C MET A 1 -48.29 14.13 -11.44
N SER A 2 -47.73 14.22 -12.65
CA SER A 2 -47.06 13.13 -13.36
C SER A 2 -45.64 12.91 -12.83
N ILE A 3 -45.06 11.72 -12.99
CA ILE A 3 -43.65 11.43 -12.65
C ILE A 3 -42.69 12.37 -13.39
N LYS A 4 -43.10 12.92 -14.54
CA LYS A 4 -42.36 13.98 -15.25
C LYS A 4 -42.34 15.32 -14.50
N ASP A 5 -43.32 15.60 -13.64
CA ASP A 5 -43.36 16.81 -12.80
C ASP A 5 -42.51 16.67 -11.53
N LYS A 6 -42.17 15.43 -11.12
CA LYS A 6 -41.24 15.16 -10.01
C LYS A 6 -39.76 15.16 -10.43
N LEU A 7 -39.47 15.19 -11.74
CA LEU A 7 -38.11 15.21 -12.30
C LEU A 7 -37.56 16.63 -12.53
N ASN A 8 -38.36 17.68 -12.34
CA ASN A 8 -37.98 19.07 -12.60
C ASN A 8 -37.65 19.90 -11.34
N LEU A 9 -37.34 19.26 -10.20
CA LEU A 9 -36.97 19.94 -8.95
C LEU A 9 -35.57 19.59 -8.42
N ILE A 10 -34.77 18.82 -9.16
CA ILE A 10 -33.39 18.47 -8.78
C ILE A 10 -32.44 19.43 -9.50
N SER A 11 -32.47 20.69 -9.09
CA SER A 11 -31.49 21.70 -9.50
C SER A 11 -31.08 22.51 -8.28
N LYS A 12 -30.42 21.86 -7.32
CA LYS A 12 -29.63 22.55 -6.29
C LYS A 12 -28.32 21.82 -6.00
N PRO A 13 -27.19 22.53 -5.83
CA PRO A 13 -25.84 21.98 -5.77
C PRO A 13 -25.44 21.49 -4.36
N GLU A 14 -26.39 21.34 -3.44
CA GLU A 14 -26.14 21.07 -2.03
C GLU A 14 -26.26 19.58 -1.66
N ASP A 15 -26.93 18.75 -2.49
CA ASP A 15 -27.19 17.33 -2.19
C ASP A 15 -26.10 16.36 -2.70
N VAL A 16 -25.12 16.82 -3.50
CA VAL A 16 -24.04 15.96 -4.00
C VAL A 16 -22.82 15.95 -3.06
N PHE A 17 -22.69 16.99 -2.23
CA PHE A 17 -21.76 16.96 -1.10
C PHE A 17 -22.20 15.96 -0.03
N GLU A 18 -23.49 15.63 0.02
CA GLU A 18 -24.00 14.55 0.87
C GLU A 18 -23.48 13.20 0.39
N THR A 19 -23.33 12.88 -0.90
CA THR A 19 -22.93 11.50 -1.30
C THR A 19 -21.46 11.15 -1.02
N GLY A 20 -20.53 12.10 -1.21
CA GLY A 20 -19.10 11.92 -0.87
C GLY A 20 -18.82 12.08 0.64
N ARG A 21 -19.60 12.93 1.30
CA ARG A 21 -19.60 13.04 2.76
C ARG A 21 -20.35 11.88 3.41
N ASP A 22 -21.33 11.25 2.77
CA ASP A 22 -22.10 10.09 3.23
C ASP A 22 -21.29 8.81 3.06
N LEU A 23 -20.37 8.72 2.11
CA LEU A 23 -19.34 7.66 2.15
C LEU A 23 -18.40 7.83 3.36
N LEU A 24 -18.14 9.06 3.79
CA LEU A 24 -17.37 9.39 5.01
C LEU A 24 -18.23 9.33 6.31
N VAL A 25 -19.53 9.58 6.24
CA VAL A 25 -20.50 9.71 7.34
C VAL A 25 -21.28 8.42 7.58
N ASN A 26 -21.54 7.59 6.58
CA ASN A 26 -22.12 6.25 6.80
C ASN A 26 -21.07 5.27 7.36
N GLY A 27 -19.78 5.58 7.23
CA GLY A 27 -18.72 5.00 8.07
C GLY A 27 -18.77 5.48 9.53
N HIS A 28 -19.30 6.68 9.78
CA HIS A 28 -19.59 7.19 11.14
C HIS A 28 -20.76 6.45 11.78
N GLU A 29 -21.86 6.16 11.07
CA GLU A 29 -23.03 5.51 11.69
C GLU A 29 -22.77 4.10 12.26
N VAL A 30 -21.87 3.32 11.65
CA VAL A 30 -21.53 1.97 12.12
C VAL A 30 -20.66 2.01 13.39
N VAL A 31 -19.81 3.03 13.53
CA VAL A 31 -18.90 3.19 14.68
C VAL A 31 -19.54 4.02 15.80
N ASP A 32 -20.40 4.98 15.47
CA ASP A 32 -21.12 5.80 16.44
C ASP A 32 -22.07 4.96 17.27
N LYS A 33 -22.74 3.96 16.66
CA LYS A 33 -23.54 2.95 17.38
C LYS A 33 -22.74 2.08 18.37
N LEU A 34 -21.42 1.94 18.19
CA LEU A 34 -20.55 1.21 19.12
C LEU A 34 -19.93 2.13 20.19
N SER A 35 -19.68 3.40 19.86
CA SER A 35 -19.04 4.37 20.75
C SER A 35 -19.96 4.91 21.87
N GLU A 36 -21.27 4.72 21.75
CA GLU A 36 -22.26 5.04 22.80
C GLU A 36 -22.04 4.23 24.09
N TYR A 37 -21.27 3.13 24.04
CA TYR A 37 -21.09 2.22 25.18
C TYR A 37 -19.86 2.51 26.07
N SER A 38 -18.95 3.44 25.75
CA SER A 38 -17.82 3.77 26.66
C SER A 38 -17.07 5.08 26.35
N PRO A 39 -16.66 5.89 27.34
CA PRO A 39 -15.85 7.10 27.14
C PRO A 39 -14.49 6.87 26.45
N TYR A 40 -13.89 5.68 26.64
CA TYR A 40 -12.64 5.30 25.98
C TYR A 40 -12.83 5.08 24.47
N LEU A 41 -14.02 4.66 24.05
CA LEU A 41 -14.37 4.47 22.64
C LEU A 41 -14.52 5.81 21.90
N LYS A 42 -14.84 6.92 22.59
CA LYS A 42 -14.94 8.25 21.96
C LYS A 42 -13.58 8.85 21.59
N VAL A 43 -12.54 8.56 22.38
CA VAL A 43 -11.17 8.97 22.07
C VAL A 43 -10.60 8.07 20.98
N ALA A 44 -10.83 6.76 21.09
CA ALA A 44 -10.45 5.79 20.07
C ALA A 44 -11.13 6.09 18.73
N SER A 45 -12.43 6.44 18.70
CA SER A 45 -13.15 6.77 17.47
C SER A 45 -12.60 8.03 16.81
N LYS A 46 -12.33 9.09 17.57
CA LYS A 46 -11.65 10.30 17.06
C LYS A 46 -10.26 9.99 16.49
N TRP A 47 -9.50 9.12 17.15
CA TRP A 47 -8.15 8.76 16.72
C TRP A 47 -8.16 7.87 15.47
N ILE A 48 -9.09 6.91 15.41
CA ILE A 48 -9.35 6.08 14.23
C ILE A 48 -9.78 6.94 13.05
N ASN A 49 -10.68 7.91 13.28
CA ASN A 49 -11.12 8.85 12.25
C ASN A 49 -9.94 9.70 11.75
N LYS A 50 -9.12 10.25 12.66
CA LYS A 50 -7.94 11.02 12.27
C LYS A 50 -6.91 10.18 11.49
N ARG A 51 -6.74 8.90 11.86
CA ARG A 51 -5.87 7.98 11.11
C ARG A 51 -6.40 7.78 9.70
N ARG A 52 -7.70 7.47 9.55
CA ARG A 52 -8.36 7.31 8.24
C ARG A 52 -8.33 8.59 7.40
N GLU A 53 -8.55 9.74 8.00
CA GLU A 53 -8.41 11.06 7.35
C GLU A 53 -7.00 11.25 6.81
N ASN A 54 -5.97 10.92 7.60
CA ASN A 54 -4.58 11.00 7.16
C ASN A 54 -4.27 10.02 6.02
N LYS A 55 -4.80 8.79 6.07
CA LYS A 55 -4.71 7.83 4.94
C LYS A 55 -5.37 8.38 3.69
N CYS A 56 -6.60 8.87 3.81
CA CYS A 56 -7.31 9.49 2.70
C CYS A 56 -6.51 10.67 2.11
N LYS A 57 -5.92 11.53 2.96
CA LYS A 57 -5.03 12.59 2.51
C LYS A 57 -3.83 12.05 1.74
N LYS A 58 -3.12 11.03 2.26
CA LYS A 58 -1.98 10.40 1.59
C LYS A 58 -2.36 9.77 0.26
N PHE A 59 -3.51 9.10 0.20
CA PHE A 59 -4.09 8.57 -1.02
C PHE A 59 -4.36 9.68 -2.04
N LEU A 60 -5.04 10.76 -1.64
CA LEU A 60 -5.33 11.88 -2.53
C LEU A 60 -4.05 12.54 -3.04
N GLN A 61 -3.02 12.67 -2.20
CA GLN A 61 -1.69 13.12 -2.63
C GLN A 61 -1.12 12.25 -3.75
N GLY A 62 -1.14 10.92 -3.60
CA GLY A 62 -0.70 10.00 -4.65
C GLY A 62 -1.54 10.09 -5.93
N LEU A 63 -2.87 10.17 -5.78
CA LEU A 63 -3.81 10.36 -6.89
C LEU A 63 -3.53 11.65 -7.65
N GLY A 64 -3.30 12.74 -6.92
CA GLY A 64 -2.95 14.05 -7.44
C GLY A 64 -1.64 14.05 -8.22
N VAL A 65 -0.62 13.34 -7.74
CA VAL A 65 0.66 13.22 -8.46
C VAL A 65 0.45 12.64 -9.86
N LYS A 66 -0.45 11.66 -10.01
CA LYS A 66 -0.73 11.07 -11.33
C LYS A 66 -1.69 11.90 -12.17
N VAL A 67 -2.81 12.35 -11.59
CA VAL A 67 -3.88 13.00 -12.35
C VAL A 67 -3.60 14.49 -12.60
N LEU A 68 -2.86 15.15 -11.71
CA LEU A 68 -2.62 16.58 -11.71
C LEU A 68 -1.14 16.95 -11.76
N SER A 69 -0.24 15.97 -11.78
CA SER A 69 1.22 16.16 -11.79
C SER A 69 1.74 16.98 -10.59
N ARG A 70 1.03 16.94 -9.45
CA ARG A 70 1.45 17.60 -8.19
C ARG A 70 0.95 16.88 -6.95
N GLU A 71 1.76 16.87 -5.91
CA GLU A 71 1.41 16.25 -4.61
C GLU A 71 0.63 17.19 -3.69
N GLU A 72 0.98 18.47 -3.65
CA GLU A 72 0.26 19.45 -2.85
C GLU A 72 -1.06 19.81 -3.51
N LEU A 73 -2.15 19.46 -2.84
CA LEU A 73 -3.50 19.68 -3.33
C LEU A 73 -4.11 20.92 -2.70
N THR A 74 -4.57 21.82 -3.56
CA THR A 74 -5.43 22.94 -3.17
C THR A 74 -6.90 22.50 -3.11
N PHE A 75 -7.77 23.36 -2.58
CA PHE A 75 -9.20 23.10 -2.60
C PHE A 75 -9.76 22.97 -4.03
N ASP A 76 -9.22 23.74 -4.98
CA ASP A 76 -9.63 23.67 -6.38
C ASP A 76 -9.16 22.37 -7.05
N ASP A 77 -8.02 21.82 -6.62
CA ASP A 77 -7.56 20.50 -7.06
C ASP A 77 -8.51 19.39 -6.61
N LEU A 78 -8.97 19.45 -5.37
CA LEU A 78 -9.93 18.48 -4.83
C LEU A 78 -11.25 18.52 -5.60
N LYS A 79 -11.74 19.71 -5.97
CA LYS A 79 -12.90 19.86 -6.86
C LYS A 79 -12.66 19.22 -8.23
N LYS A 80 -11.49 19.47 -8.81
CA LYS A 80 -11.12 18.91 -10.11
C LYS A 80 -11.06 17.38 -10.07
N LEU A 81 -10.49 16.79 -9.01
CA LEU A 81 -10.46 15.34 -8.81
C LEU A 81 -11.87 14.76 -8.69
N ASP A 82 -12.76 15.39 -7.92
CA ASP A 82 -14.16 14.98 -7.77
C ASP A 82 -14.92 15.02 -9.12
N GLU A 83 -14.74 16.08 -9.90
CA GLU A 83 -15.34 16.19 -11.24
C GLU A 83 -14.84 15.11 -12.20
N LEU A 84 -13.56 14.78 -12.13
CA LEU A 84 -12.97 13.72 -12.95
C LEU A 84 -13.48 12.35 -12.50
N LEU A 85 -13.56 12.07 -11.20
CA LEU A 85 -14.10 10.83 -10.66
C LEU A 85 -15.56 10.61 -11.09
N LYS A 86 -16.41 11.64 -11.01
CA LYS A 86 -17.82 11.55 -11.43
C LYS A 86 -18.01 11.20 -12.90
N LYS A 87 -17.04 11.52 -13.74
CA LYS A 87 -17.06 11.24 -15.18
C LYS A 87 -16.30 9.97 -15.55
N ASN A 88 -15.57 9.38 -14.59
CA ASN A 88 -14.69 8.25 -14.85
C ASN A 88 -15.47 6.93 -14.83
N VAL A 89 -15.27 6.11 -15.86
CA VAL A 89 -15.90 4.79 -15.99
C VAL A 89 -15.41 3.83 -14.90
N ASN A 90 -14.16 3.99 -14.45
CA ASN A 90 -13.52 3.19 -13.40
C ASN A 90 -13.71 3.80 -12.00
N SER A 91 -14.64 4.74 -11.82
CA SER A 91 -14.86 5.44 -10.53
C SER A 91 -15.11 4.50 -9.36
N PHE A 92 -15.89 3.42 -9.56
CA PHE A 92 -16.10 2.40 -8.52
C PHE A 92 -14.79 1.72 -8.10
N LEU A 93 -13.97 1.32 -9.07
CA LEU A 93 -12.67 0.69 -8.78
C LEU A 93 -11.74 1.65 -8.03
N VAL A 94 -11.72 2.93 -8.40
CA VAL A 94 -10.93 3.94 -7.66
C VAL A 94 -11.41 4.07 -6.22
N LEU A 95 -12.72 4.02 -5.97
CA LEU A 95 -13.29 4.04 -4.63
C LEU A 95 -12.97 2.77 -3.84
N ASP A 96 -12.97 1.60 -4.48
CA ASP A 96 -12.56 0.34 -3.85
C ASP A 96 -11.09 0.40 -3.41
N ILE A 97 -10.19 0.91 -4.26
CA ILE A 97 -8.77 1.09 -3.91
C ILE A 97 -8.61 2.11 -2.77
N LEU A 98 -9.38 3.19 -2.75
CA LEU A 98 -9.41 4.14 -1.63
C LEU A 98 -9.84 3.47 -0.33
N GLU A 99 -10.90 2.65 -0.37
CA GLU A 99 -11.37 1.92 0.80
C GLU A 99 -10.24 1.06 1.39
N GLU A 100 -9.53 0.33 0.54
CA GLU A 100 -8.37 -0.48 0.95
C GLU A 100 -7.23 0.39 1.47
N ALA A 101 -6.97 1.56 0.87
CA ALA A 101 -5.96 2.51 1.34
C ALA A 101 -6.23 3.02 2.76
N THR A 102 -7.49 3.27 3.12
CA THR A 102 -7.86 3.71 4.48
C THR A 102 -7.65 2.64 5.55
N LYS A 103 -7.54 1.37 5.14
CA LYS A 103 -7.29 0.21 6.02
C LYS A 103 -5.79 -0.10 6.16
N THR A 104 -4.94 0.52 5.35
CA THR A 104 -3.48 0.29 5.39
C THR A 104 -2.88 0.61 6.75
N SER A 105 -1.80 -0.11 7.08
CA SER A 105 -1.00 0.25 8.25
C SER A 105 -0.01 1.38 7.97
N SER A 106 0.57 1.43 6.76
CA SER A 106 1.58 2.40 6.28
C SER A 106 1.00 3.61 5.55
N ASP A 107 1.50 4.82 5.84
CA ASP A 107 1.08 6.04 5.11
C ASP A 107 1.61 6.04 3.68
N ASN A 108 2.81 5.49 3.48
CA ASN A 108 3.43 5.31 2.17
C ASN A 108 2.63 4.32 1.33
N ALA A 109 2.15 3.21 1.90
CA ALA A 109 1.23 2.31 1.23
C ALA A 109 -0.04 3.03 0.76
N SER A 110 -0.63 3.86 1.61
CA SER A 110 -1.81 4.64 1.23
C SER A 110 -1.53 5.63 0.09
N LYS A 111 -0.35 6.26 0.06
CA LYS A 111 0.08 7.13 -1.03
C LYS A 111 0.31 6.37 -2.34
N MET A 112 0.95 5.19 -2.28
CA MET A 112 1.16 4.31 -3.43
C MET A 112 -0.16 3.81 -4.02
N LEU A 113 -1.13 3.44 -3.18
CA LEU A 113 -2.48 3.09 -3.64
C LEU A 113 -3.19 4.27 -4.33
N GLY A 114 -2.94 5.50 -3.88
CA GLY A 114 -3.38 6.71 -4.57
C GLY A 114 -2.79 6.84 -5.98
N ILE A 115 -1.50 6.55 -6.13
CA ILE A 115 -0.82 6.54 -7.43
C ILE A 115 -1.44 5.50 -8.36
N ILE A 116 -1.64 4.27 -7.89
CA ILE A 116 -2.25 3.19 -8.67
C ILE A 116 -3.66 3.57 -9.11
N ALA A 117 -4.47 4.10 -8.19
CA ALA A 117 -5.81 4.60 -8.51
C ALA A 117 -5.78 5.72 -9.56
N GLY A 118 -4.76 6.58 -9.54
CA GLY A 118 -4.56 7.63 -10.54
C GLY A 118 -4.28 7.07 -11.93
N GLN A 119 -3.48 6.02 -12.03
CA GLN A 119 -3.21 5.32 -13.30
C GLN A 119 -4.47 4.65 -13.85
N VAL A 120 -5.27 4.01 -12.99
CA VAL A 120 -6.59 3.44 -13.35
C VAL A 120 -7.52 4.54 -13.88
N MET A 121 -7.52 5.69 -13.21
CA MET A 121 -8.35 6.83 -13.57
C MET A 121 -7.92 7.51 -14.88
N GLN A 122 -6.63 7.48 -15.22
CA GLN A 122 -6.11 7.96 -16.50
C GLN A 122 -6.18 6.91 -17.63
N GLU A 123 -6.73 5.72 -17.36
CA GLU A 123 -6.76 4.59 -18.30
C GLU A 123 -5.35 4.14 -18.75
N GLU A 124 -4.32 4.45 -17.95
CA GLU A 124 -2.94 3.99 -18.16
C GLU A 124 -2.72 2.56 -17.68
N ARG A 125 -3.68 2.02 -16.92
CA ARG A 125 -3.63 0.69 -16.32
C ARG A 125 -4.96 -0.03 -16.53
N GLU A 126 -4.90 -1.20 -17.18
CA GLU A 126 -5.97 -2.19 -17.12
C GLU A 126 -5.81 -2.97 -15.81
N PHE A 127 -6.87 -3.08 -15.02
CA PHE A 127 -6.80 -3.64 -13.67
C PHE A 127 -7.00 -5.16 -13.69
N ASP A 128 -5.92 -5.90 -13.44
CA ASP A 128 -5.86 -7.37 -13.50
C ASP A 128 -5.64 -8.03 -12.13
N TYR A 129 -5.30 -9.32 -12.13
CA TYR A 129 -5.03 -10.08 -10.92
C TYR A 129 -3.78 -9.61 -10.14
N ASN A 130 -2.72 -9.24 -10.85
CA ASN A 130 -1.49 -8.72 -10.23
C ASN A 130 -1.77 -7.37 -9.56
N ASP A 131 -2.64 -6.55 -10.12
CA ASP A 131 -3.07 -5.29 -9.48
C ASP A 131 -3.82 -5.54 -8.17
N TRP A 132 -4.65 -6.58 -8.11
CA TRP A 132 -5.26 -6.99 -6.85
C TRP A 132 -4.25 -7.52 -5.84
N LEU A 133 -3.22 -8.27 -6.28
CA LEU A 133 -2.12 -8.69 -5.42
C LEU A 133 -1.35 -7.48 -4.88
N LEU A 134 -1.08 -6.49 -5.72
CA LEU A 134 -0.43 -5.24 -5.36
C LEU A 134 -1.24 -4.48 -4.29
N VAL A 135 -2.55 -4.29 -4.52
CA VAL A 135 -3.43 -3.62 -3.55
C VAL A 135 -3.47 -4.38 -2.23
N ASN A 136 -3.64 -5.70 -2.28
CA ASN A 136 -3.68 -6.53 -1.08
C ASN A 136 -2.33 -6.54 -0.34
N GLY A 137 -1.23 -6.55 -1.07
CA GLY A 137 0.12 -6.48 -0.53
C GLY A 137 0.34 -5.17 0.23
N LEU A 138 0.12 -4.03 -0.43
CA LEU A 138 0.26 -2.70 0.16
C LEU A 138 -0.65 -2.48 1.37
N LYS A 139 -1.88 -3.01 1.33
CA LYS A 139 -2.82 -2.96 2.46
C LYS A 139 -2.25 -3.63 3.71
N ASN A 140 -1.65 -4.82 3.55
CA ASN A 140 -1.26 -5.69 4.66
C ASN A 140 0.18 -5.50 5.12
N MET A 141 1.02 -4.82 4.32
CA MET A 141 2.36 -4.44 4.72
C MET A 141 2.37 -3.21 5.64
N ASN A 142 3.34 -3.17 6.55
CA ASN A 142 3.68 -2.00 7.36
C ASN A 142 4.96 -1.34 6.84
N ASP A 143 5.36 -0.22 7.45
CA ASP A 143 6.55 0.52 7.02
C ASP A 143 7.84 -0.31 7.13
N TRP A 144 7.91 -1.23 8.10
CA TRP A 144 9.03 -2.16 8.24
C TRP A 144 9.10 -3.17 7.08
N ASP A 145 7.95 -3.71 6.64
CA ASP A 145 7.94 -4.61 5.48
C ASP A 145 8.34 -3.90 4.20
N LEU A 146 7.88 -2.66 4.02
CA LEU A 146 8.25 -1.87 2.85
C LEU A 146 9.74 -1.58 2.80
N GLU A 147 10.35 -1.28 3.96
CA GLU A 147 11.80 -1.07 4.05
C GLU A 147 12.58 -2.37 3.82
N ASN A 148 12.14 -3.49 4.40
CA ASN A 148 12.78 -4.78 4.20
C ASN A 148 12.65 -5.27 2.76
N LEU A 149 11.50 -5.04 2.11
CA LEU A 149 11.33 -5.28 0.69
C LEU A 149 12.32 -4.45 -0.13
N LYS A 150 12.46 -3.16 0.19
CA LYS A 150 13.43 -2.28 -0.47
C LYS A 150 14.86 -2.81 -0.34
N GLN A 151 15.25 -3.31 0.84
CA GLN A 151 16.57 -3.92 1.05
C GLN A 151 16.79 -5.15 0.16
N VAL A 152 15.78 -6.02 0.02
CA VAL A 152 15.86 -7.17 -0.91
C VAL A 152 16.09 -6.72 -2.36
N TYR A 153 15.40 -5.67 -2.79
CA TYR A 153 15.56 -5.14 -4.16
C TYR A 153 16.89 -4.43 -4.37
N LEU A 154 17.36 -3.66 -3.38
CA LEU A 154 18.70 -3.08 -3.41
C LEU A 154 19.79 -4.16 -3.47
N TYR A 155 19.58 -5.30 -2.82
CA TYR A 155 20.47 -6.44 -2.95
C TYR A 155 20.52 -6.96 -4.39
N PHE A 156 19.37 -7.17 -5.05
CA PHE A 156 19.35 -7.59 -6.46
C PHE A 156 20.02 -6.57 -7.38
N ASP A 157 19.88 -5.26 -7.10
CA ASP A 157 20.58 -4.20 -7.82
C ASP A 157 22.11 -4.26 -7.63
N SER A 158 22.57 -4.56 -6.40
CA SER A 158 24.00 -4.72 -6.06
C SER A 158 24.60 -6.00 -6.65
N TYR A 159 23.81 -7.06 -6.77
CA TYR A 159 24.25 -8.39 -7.21
C TYR A 159 23.39 -8.90 -8.39
N PRO A 160 23.44 -8.24 -9.57
CA PRO A 160 22.52 -8.51 -10.69
C PRO A 160 22.67 -9.90 -11.33
N GLN A 161 23.77 -10.60 -11.04
CA GLN A 161 23.99 -11.99 -11.44
C GLN A 161 23.23 -13.01 -10.58
N GLU A 162 22.68 -12.60 -9.43
CA GLU A 162 21.97 -13.49 -8.51
C GLU A 162 20.48 -13.50 -8.81
N GLU A 163 19.96 -14.67 -9.17
CA GLU A 163 18.53 -14.83 -9.49
C GLU A 163 17.66 -14.91 -8.23
N TYR A 164 18.21 -15.35 -7.11
CA TYR A 164 17.52 -15.53 -5.82
C TYR A 164 18.42 -15.15 -4.65
N VAL A 165 17.82 -14.82 -3.51
CA VAL A 165 18.52 -14.41 -2.29
C VAL A 165 17.91 -15.02 -1.04
N ASN A 166 18.70 -15.31 0.00
CA ASN A 166 18.17 -15.67 1.31
C ASN A 166 18.21 -14.48 2.29
N SER A 167 17.50 -14.59 3.43
CA SER A 167 17.45 -13.50 4.40
C SER A 167 18.82 -13.11 4.95
N ALA A 168 19.75 -14.06 5.09
CA ALA A 168 21.09 -13.78 5.62
C ALA A 168 21.91 -12.92 4.66
N CYS A 169 21.90 -13.24 3.36
CA CYS A 169 22.62 -12.48 2.34
C CYS A 169 22.15 -11.03 2.27
N VAL A 170 20.82 -10.80 2.30
CA VAL A 170 20.27 -9.43 2.32
C VAL A 170 20.66 -8.71 3.60
N TYR A 171 20.54 -9.37 4.76
CA TYR A 171 20.81 -8.74 6.06
C TYR A 171 22.27 -8.31 6.22
N PHE A 172 23.20 -9.10 5.69
CA PHE A 172 24.63 -8.80 5.75
C PHE A 172 25.16 -8.06 4.52
N ASP A 173 24.34 -7.87 3.49
CA ASP A 173 24.74 -7.32 2.19
C ASP A 173 25.93 -8.07 1.58
N LEU A 174 25.86 -9.41 1.58
CA LEU A 174 26.90 -10.30 1.06
C LEU A 174 26.38 -11.17 -0.08
N PRO A 175 27.15 -11.38 -1.15
CA PRO A 175 26.75 -12.28 -2.21
C PRO A 175 26.58 -13.70 -1.67
N LEU A 176 25.70 -14.48 -2.32
CA LEU A 176 25.30 -15.81 -1.86
C LEU A 176 26.49 -16.77 -1.73
N CYS A 177 27.50 -16.64 -2.60
CA CYS A 177 28.72 -17.45 -2.53
C CYS A 177 29.55 -17.14 -1.28
N GLU A 178 29.61 -15.88 -0.85
CA GLU A 178 30.42 -15.46 0.30
C GLU A 178 29.70 -15.68 1.62
N CYS A 179 28.37 -15.72 1.63
CA CYS A 179 27.55 -15.95 2.83
C CYS A 179 27.85 -17.31 3.52
N ASN A 180 28.40 -18.30 2.80
CA ASN A 180 28.81 -19.59 3.37
C ASN A 180 30.25 -19.61 3.86
N ASP A 181 31.10 -18.83 3.18
CA ASP A 181 32.56 -18.84 3.38
C ASP A 181 32.99 -17.75 4.37
N THR A 182 32.06 -16.89 4.82
CA THR A 182 32.34 -15.89 5.84
C THR A 182 32.48 -16.55 7.21
N ASP A 183 33.73 -16.72 7.65
CA ASP A 183 34.10 -16.82 9.07
C ASP A 183 33.85 -15.45 9.76
N ILE A 184 32.59 -14.98 9.72
CA ILE A 184 32.16 -13.91 10.61
C ILE A 184 32.04 -14.58 11.98
N ASP A 185 33.06 -14.38 12.82
CA ASP A 185 32.97 -14.64 14.24
C ASP A 185 31.68 -13.95 14.75
N ASN A 186 30.67 -14.74 15.12
CA ASN A 186 29.28 -14.36 15.50
C ASN A 186 28.17 -14.52 14.44
N PHE A 187 28.39 -15.13 13.27
CA PHE A 187 27.31 -15.35 12.30
C PHE A 187 26.12 -16.10 12.91
N ASP A 188 26.39 -17.19 13.64
CA ASP A 188 25.35 -17.97 14.33
C ASP A 188 24.64 -17.16 15.43
N TYR A 189 25.38 -16.33 16.16
CA TYR A 189 24.81 -15.47 17.20
C TYR A 189 23.87 -14.40 16.60
N ILE A 190 24.23 -13.83 15.44
CA ILE A 190 23.40 -12.83 14.76
C ILE A 190 22.16 -13.46 14.14
N LEU A 191 22.27 -14.66 13.55
CA LEU A 191 21.09 -15.40 13.06
C LEU A 191 20.12 -15.76 14.20
N GLU A 192 20.63 -15.95 15.42
CA GLU A 192 19.80 -16.17 16.59
C GLU A 192 19.25 -14.88 17.23
N SER A 193 19.72 -13.71 16.79
CA SER A 193 19.28 -12.40 17.29
C SER A 193 17.80 -12.14 17.00
N GLU A 194 17.17 -11.35 17.87
CA GLU A 194 15.76 -10.97 17.70
C GLU A 194 15.56 -10.11 16.44
N ASP A 195 16.51 -9.22 16.15
CA ASP A 195 16.48 -8.32 14.99
C ASP A 195 16.49 -9.12 13.68
N PHE A 196 17.38 -10.11 13.55
CA PHE A 196 17.42 -10.97 12.38
C PHE A 196 16.12 -11.78 12.21
N LYS A 197 15.60 -12.34 13.30
CA LYS A 197 14.32 -13.08 13.28
C LYS A 197 13.14 -12.21 12.88
N MET A 198 13.11 -10.95 13.31
CA MET A 198 12.09 -9.99 12.89
C MET A 198 12.21 -9.67 11.40
N PHE A 199 13.42 -9.47 10.89
CA PHE A 199 13.70 -9.27 9.48
C PHE A 199 13.24 -10.47 8.64
N GLU A 200 13.68 -11.68 9.00
CA GLU A 200 13.29 -12.92 8.33
C GLU A 200 11.77 -13.13 8.33
N THR A 201 11.11 -12.88 9.47
CA THR A 201 9.65 -12.98 9.57
C THR A 201 8.94 -11.99 8.65
N SER A 202 9.49 -10.78 8.51
CA SER A 202 8.97 -9.78 7.56
C SER A 202 9.10 -10.29 6.12
N LEU A 203 10.24 -10.87 5.72
CA LEU A 203 10.41 -11.45 4.37
C LEU A 203 9.45 -12.63 4.12
N MET A 204 9.28 -13.51 5.10
CA MET A 204 8.30 -14.61 5.00
C MET A 204 6.87 -14.08 4.84
N ARG A 205 6.50 -13.01 5.56
CA ARG A 205 5.20 -12.35 5.41
C ARG A 205 5.05 -11.76 4.01
N ILE A 206 6.05 -11.04 3.51
CA ILE A 206 6.05 -10.46 2.16
C ILE A 206 5.89 -11.55 1.09
N ASN A 207 6.59 -12.68 1.24
CA ASN A 207 6.43 -13.85 0.37
C ASN A 207 5.02 -14.44 0.44
N SER A 208 4.44 -14.57 1.64
CA SER A 208 3.05 -15.06 1.81
C SER A 208 1.99 -14.14 1.17
N LEU A 209 2.30 -12.85 1.00
CA LEU A 209 1.48 -11.88 0.28
C LEU A 209 1.70 -11.94 -1.24
N GLN A 210 2.55 -12.84 -1.71
CA GLN A 210 2.93 -13.03 -3.11
C GLN A 210 3.69 -11.85 -3.73
N ILE A 211 4.32 -11.02 -2.89
CA ILE A 211 5.14 -9.88 -3.31
C ILE A 211 6.58 -10.31 -3.61
N LEU A 212 7.05 -11.34 -2.90
CA LEU A 212 8.23 -12.11 -3.24
C LEU A 212 7.80 -13.53 -3.60
N SER A 213 8.52 -14.18 -4.50
CA SER A 213 8.28 -15.58 -4.84
C SER A 213 9.24 -16.48 -4.08
N THR A 214 8.86 -17.75 -3.90
CA THR A 214 9.71 -18.74 -3.24
C THR A 214 10.80 -19.21 -4.20
N GLY A 215 12.06 -19.04 -3.79
CA GLY A 215 13.23 -19.52 -4.52
C GLY A 215 13.61 -20.96 -4.17
N PRO A 216 14.71 -21.47 -4.75
CA PRO A 216 15.23 -22.80 -4.43
C PRO A 216 15.64 -22.88 -2.96
N THR A 217 15.41 -24.03 -2.32
CA THR A 217 15.95 -24.30 -0.98
C THR A 217 17.39 -24.81 -1.11
N ILE A 218 18.35 -24.10 -0.52
CA ILE A 218 19.76 -24.50 -0.57
C ILE A 218 20.15 -25.17 0.74
N SER A 219 20.30 -26.49 0.70
CA SER A 219 20.53 -27.31 1.90
C SER A 219 21.87 -27.08 2.60
N ASN A 220 22.85 -26.48 1.90
CA ASN A 220 24.20 -26.27 2.40
C ASN A 220 24.46 -24.85 2.91
N VAL A 221 23.40 -24.03 3.07
CA VAL A 221 23.49 -22.63 3.48
C VAL A 221 22.77 -22.43 4.80
N LYS A 222 23.34 -21.60 5.69
CA LYS A 222 22.65 -21.13 6.89
C LYS A 222 21.50 -20.22 6.46
N ASN A 223 20.28 -20.53 6.89
CA ASN A 223 19.02 -19.99 6.33
C ASN A 223 18.77 -20.46 4.87
N PRO A 224 18.17 -21.65 4.69
CA PRO A 224 18.07 -22.29 3.39
C PRO A 224 16.92 -21.74 2.53
N VAL A 225 16.03 -20.91 3.09
CA VAL A 225 14.87 -20.36 2.38
C VAL A 225 15.32 -19.18 1.54
N CYS A 226 15.22 -19.32 0.22
CA CYS A 226 15.51 -18.24 -0.72
C CYS A 226 14.22 -17.62 -1.26
N PHE A 227 14.34 -16.38 -1.71
CA PHE A 227 13.32 -15.56 -2.31
C PHE A 227 13.74 -15.13 -3.71
N LEU A 228 12.76 -14.95 -4.58
CA LEU A 228 12.89 -14.42 -5.93
C LEU A 228 12.12 -13.10 -6.01
N SER A 229 12.64 -12.15 -6.80
CA SER A 229 11.83 -11.01 -7.24
C SER A 229 10.64 -11.49 -8.09
N ASN A 230 9.63 -10.65 -8.20
CA ASN A 230 8.50 -10.90 -9.08
C ASN A 230 7.84 -9.58 -9.47
N LYS A 231 6.96 -9.63 -10.48
CA LYS A 231 6.31 -8.44 -11.05
C LYS A 231 5.65 -7.52 -10.00
N VAL A 232 5.01 -8.10 -8.97
CA VAL A 232 4.33 -7.31 -7.93
C VAL A 232 5.36 -6.62 -7.04
N GLY A 233 6.41 -7.33 -6.62
CA GLY A 233 7.49 -6.74 -5.85
C GLY A 233 8.27 -5.68 -6.62
N ASP A 234 8.57 -5.91 -7.90
CA ASP A 234 9.25 -4.97 -8.79
C ASP A 234 8.50 -3.64 -8.80
N GLU A 235 7.17 -3.72 -8.94
CA GLU A 235 6.32 -2.54 -9.03
C GLU A 235 6.23 -1.78 -7.69
N ILE A 236 6.18 -2.48 -6.55
CA ILE A 236 6.24 -1.82 -5.24
C ILE A 236 7.58 -1.12 -5.05
N TYR A 237 8.68 -1.74 -5.48
CA TYR A 237 10.01 -1.14 -5.41
C TYR A 237 10.10 0.13 -6.26
N ASP A 238 9.58 0.10 -7.48
CA ASP A 238 9.48 1.28 -8.36
C ASP A 238 8.66 2.40 -7.72
N LEU A 239 7.52 2.06 -7.12
CA LEU A 239 6.66 3.02 -6.41
C LEU A 239 7.36 3.60 -5.17
N LEU A 240 8.10 2.79 -4.42
CA LEU A 240 8.90 3.24 -3.27
C LEU A 240 9.99 4.22 -3.69
N ASN A 241 10.68 3.94 -4.80
CA ASN A 241 11.68 4.86 -5.35
C ASN A 241 11.04 6.14 -5.88
N PHE A 242 9.84 6.06 -6.46
CA PHE A 242 9.11 7.23 -6.95
C PHE A 242 8.67 8.19 -5.83
N ILE A 243 8.21 7.68 -4.68
CA ILE A 243 7.72 8.55 -3.59
C ILE A 243 8.81 9.09 -2.67
N ASN A 244 10.01 8.50 -2.69
CA ASN A 244 11.16 8.88 -1.86
C ASN A 244 12.15 9.82 -2.57
N ASN A 245 11.96 10.06 -3.88
CA ASN A 245 12.66 11.07 -4.67
C ASN A 245 11.89 12.39 -4.68
#